data_AF-A0A928YT39-F1
#
_entry.id   AF-A0A928YT39-F1
#
_cell.length_a   1.000
_cell.length_b   1.000
_cell.length_c   1.000
_cell.angle_alpha   90.00
_cell.angle_beta   90.00
_cell.angle_gamma   90.00
#
_symmetry.space_group_name_H-M   'P 1'
#
loop_
_entity.id
_entity.type
_entity.pdbx_description
1 polymer ?
#
loop_
_entity_poly.entity_id
_entity_poly.type
_entity_poly.pdbx_seq_one_letter_code
_entity_poly.pdbx_strand_id
1 'polypeptide(L)'
;MRERSYKKMAGTSAVFIPADFNGASPVERDGLVWSSEELHMPASAQPLTWQAPLDTCLALEGLEEYSPPTAGDARYIKNLGMAFVYNTGIRGWVALTDYA
;
A
#
# COMPACT_ATOMS: atom_id res chain seq x y z
N MET A 1 11.82 15.61 -7.53
CA MET A 1 11.07 14.36 -7.25
C MET A 1 9.60 14.69 -7.42
N ARG A 2 8.80 13.87 -8.12
CA ARG A 2 7.35 14.08 -8.12
C ARG A 2 6.84 13.73 -6.74
N GLU A 3 6.17 14.66 -6.05
CA GLU A 3 5.43 14.34 -4.84
C GLU A 3 4.41 13.25 -5.17
N ARG A 4 4.51 12.12 -4.47
CA ARG A 4 3.59 11.00 -4.66
C ARG A 4 2.45 11.18 -3.69
N SER A 5 1.24 11.16 -4.24
CA SER A 5 0.01 11.27 -3.48
C SER A 5 -0.70 9.93 -3.45
N TYR A 6 -1.33 9.63 -2.32
CA TYR A 6 -1.98 8.36 -2.04
C TYR A 6 -3.39 8.57 -1.50
N LYS A 7 -4.27 7.61 -1.77
CA LYS A 7 -5.63 7.54 -1.23
C LYS A 7 -5.79 6.23 -0.48
N LYS A 8 -6.55 6.28 0.61
CA LYS A 8 -6.88 5.10 1.39
C LYS A 8 -8.02 4.31 0.76
N MET A 9 -7.90 2.99 0.76
CA MET A 9 -8.93 2.07 0.27
C MET A 9 -10.10 2.01 1.26
N ALA A 10 -11.32 2.15 0.77
CA ALA A 10 -12.53 2.05 1.57
C ALA A 10 -12.70 0.66 2.17
N GLY A 11 -13.18 0.62 3.41
CA GLY A 11 -13.34 -0.62 4.16
C GLY A 11 -12.01 -1.27 4.57
N THR A 12 -10.90 -0.54 4.42
CA THR A 12 -9.61 -0.90 4.97
C THR A 12 -9.20 0.16 5.98
N SER A 13 -8.55 -0.22 7.08
CA SER A 13 -7.95 0.67 8.06
C SER A 13 -6.59 1.23 7.61
N ALA A 14 -5.81 0.49 6.82
CA ALA A 14 -4.42 0.88 6.53
C ALA A 14 -3.86 0.45 5.16
N VAL A 15 -4.68 0.46 4.09
CA VAL A 15 -4.20 0.20 2.72
C VAL A 15 -4.30 1.45 1.85
N PHE A 16 -3.19 1.84 1.24
CA PHE A 16 -3.04 3.08 0.46
C PHE A 16 -2.63 2.79 -0.99
N ILE A 17 -3.35 3.39 -1.94
CA ILE A 17 -3.09 3.28 -3.38
C ILE A 17 -2.73 4.65 -3.98
N PRO A 18 -2.13 4.72 -5.18
CA PRO A 18 -1.78 5.99 -5.80
C PRO A 18 -3.02 6.85 -6.06
N ALA A 19 -2.95 8.15 -5.82
CA ALA A 19 -4.09 9.05 -5.97
C ALA A 19 -4.55 9.21 -7.43
N ASP A 20 -3.65 8.98 -8.37
CA ASP A 20 -3.85 8.98 -9.83
C ASP A 20 -4.24 7.60 -10.39
N PHE A 21 -4.45 6.59 -9.53
CA PHE A 21 -4.92 5.29 -9.96
C PHE A 21 -6.31 5.39 -10.61
N ASN A 22 -6.36 5.13 -11.91
CA ASN A 22 -7.55 5.30 -12.74
C ASN A 22 -8.39 4.00 -12.88
N GLY A 23 -8.01 2.94 -12.15
CA GLY A 23 -8.73 1.67 -12.12
C GLY A 23 -9.90 1.69 -11.13
N ALA A 24 -10.88 0.82 -11.35
CA ALA A 24 -11.99 0.63 -10.41
C ALA A 24 -11.45 0.14 -9.07
N SER A 25 -11.42 1.01 -8.08
CA SER A 25 -10.99 0.70 -6.71
C SER A 25 -11.95 1.37 -5.72
N PRO A 26 -12.44 0.65 -4.70
CA PRO A 26 -13.20 1.26 -3.63
C PRO A 26 -12.23 2.11 -2.79
N VAL A 27 -12.08 3.40 -3.10
CA VAL A 27 -11.37 4.37 -2.27
C VAL A 27 -12.34 5.07 -1.32
N GLU A 28 -11.87 5.51 -0.16
CA GLU A 28 -12.70 6.26 0.79
C GLU A 28 -13.31 7.50 0.12
N ARG A 29 -14.62 7.72 0.34
CA ARG A 29 -15.39 8.81 -0.27
C ARG A 29 -15.01 10.19 0.25
N ASP A 30 -14.36 10.27 1.40
CA ASP A 30 -13.99 11.53 2.05
C ASP A 30 -12.85 12.27 1.31
N GLY A 31 -12.21 11.62 0.33
CA GLY A 31 -11.27 12.28 -0.58
C GLY A 31 -9.96 12.71 0.08
N LEU A 32 -9.63 12.17 1.25
CA LEU A 32 -8.35 12.40 1.91
C LEU A 32 -7.22 11.88 1.03
N VAL A 33 -6.22 12.73 0.85
CA VAL A 33 -5.01 12.45 0.06
C VAL A 33 -3.81 12.63 0.98
N TRP A 34 -2.96 11.63 1.02
CA TRP A 34 -1.72 11.65 1.79
C TRP A 34 -0.51 11.76 0.87
N SER A 35 0.47 12.54 1.28
CA SER A 35 1.79 12.57 0.65
C SER A 35 2.63 11.36 1.06
N SER A 36 3.66 11.06 0.27
CA SER A 36 4.69 10.08 0.64
C SER A 36 5.33 10.37 2.01
N GLU A 37 5.48 11.65 2.36
CA GLU A 37 6.08 12.10 3.60
C GLU A 37 5.18 11.78 4.80
N GLU A 38 3.88 12.04 4.70
CA GLU A 38 2.89 11.69 5.72
C GLU A 38 2.74 10.18 5.91
N LEU A 39 2.95 9.39 4.84
CA LEU A 39 2.98 7.94 4.93
C LEU A 39 4.32 7.37 5.39
N HIS A 40 5.28 8.23 5.76
CA HIS A 40 6.64 7.84 6.16
C HIS A 40 7.31 6.93 5.10
N MET A 41 7.07 7.19 3.82
CA MET A 41 7.70 6.42 2.75
C MET A 41 9.20 6.71 2.71
N PRO A 42 10.04 5.68 2.54
CA PRO A 42 11.48 5.87 2.44
C PRO A 42 11.83 6.73 1.23
N ALA A 43 12.72 7.71 1.42
CA ALA A 43 13.19 8.60 0.37
C ALA A 43 14.07 7.88 -0.69
N SER A 44 14.58 6.70 -0.36
CA SER A 44 15.38 5.83 -1.23
C SER A 44 14.72 4.46 -1.40
N ALA A 45 15.03 3.78 -2.51
CA ALA A 45 14.62 2.40 -2.71
C ALA A 45 15.14 1.53 -1.55
N GLN A 46 14.23 0.75 -0.96
CA GLN A 46 14.54 -0.23 0.08
C GLN A 46 14.54 -1.62 -0.54
N PRO A 47 15.37 -2.56 -0.04
CA PRO A 47 15.23 -3.96 -0.41
C PRO A 47 13.85 -4.46 0.00
N LEU A 48 13.18 -5.17 -0.92
CA LEU A 48 11.85 -5.73 -0.71
C LEU A 48 11.94 -7.22 -0.43
N THR A 49 11.15 -7.69 0.53
CA THR A 49 10.94 -9.12 0.80
C THR A 49 9.65 -9.55 0.13
N TRP A 50 9.75 -10.09 -1.08
CA TRP A 50 8.57 -10.54 -1.82
C TRP A 50 7.95 -11.77 -1.19
N GLN A 51 6.66 -11.68 -0.88
CA GLN A 51 5.84 -12.77 -0.39
C GLN A 51 4.82 -13.21 -1.45
N ALA A 52 4.13 -14.32 -1.15
CA ALA A 52 3.11 -14.84 -2.05
C ALA A 52 2.04 -13.78 -2.38
N PRO A 53 1.60 -13.71 -3.66
CA PRO A 53 0.57 -12.78 -4.07
C PRO A 53 -0.76 -13.10 -3.40
N LEU A 54 -1.59 -12.08 -3.20
CA LEU A 54 -2.94 -12.19 -2.67
C LEU A 54 -3.96 -11.79 -3.74
N ASP A 55 -5.17 -12.31 -3.64
CA ASP A 55 -6.22 -11.98 -4.61
C ASP A 55 -6.78 -10.57 -4.36
N THR A 56 -7.01 -10.19 -3.09
CA THR A 56 -7.64 -8.91 -2.71
C THR A 56 -6.81 -8.13 -1.69
N CYS A 57 -6.98 -6.80 -1.66
CA CYS A 57 -6.35 -5.94 -0.67
C CYS A 57 -6.91 -6.12 0.75
N LEU A 58 -8.15 -6.61 0.89
CA LEU A 58 -8.75 -6.90 2.20
C LEU A 58 -7.94 -7.93 2.98
N ALA A 59 -7.29 -8.87 2.28
CA ALA A 59 -6.43 -9.86 2.92
C ALA A 59 -5.18 -9.22 3.56
N LEU A 60 -4.76 -8.01 3.17
CA LEU A 60 -3.61 -7.32 3.75
C LEU A 60 -3.89 -6.81 5.18
N GLU A 61 -5.14 -6.43 5.46
CA GLU A 61 -5.59 -5.97 6.77
C GLU A 61 -5.48 -7.08 7.82
N GLY A 62 -5.95 -8.28 7.47
CA GLY A 62 -5.99 -9.42 8.37
C GLY A 62 -4.62 -10.04 8.67
N LEU A 63 -3.55 -9.62 7.98
CA LEU A 63 -2.22 -10.19 8.22
C LEU A 63 -1.69 -9.84 9.61
N GLU A 64 -2.02 -8.69 10.17
CA GLU A 64 -1.51 -8.28 11.48
C GLU A 64 -1.91 -9.25 12.61
N GLU A 65 -3.04 -9.95 12.46
CA GLU A 65 -3.55 -10.88 13.49
C GLU A 65 -2.96 -12.29 13.36
N TYR A 66 -2.73 -12.79 12.14
CA TYR A 66 -2.38 -14.19 11.89
C TYR A 66 -0.96 -14.40 11.36
N SER A 67 -0.38 -13.38 10.71
CA SER A 67 0.96 -13.43 10.11
C SER A 67 1.52 -12.01 10.02
N PRO A 68 1.94 -11.42 11.15
CA PRO A 68 2.28 -10.00 11.22
C PRO A 68 3.35 -9.62 10.19
N PRO A 69 3.08 -8.65 9.31
CA PRO A 69 4.06 -8.22 8.34
C PRO A 69 5.20 -7.43 9.00
N THR A 70 6.35 -7.48 8.35
CA THR A 70 7.58 -6.81 8.75
C THR A 70 7.94 -5.71 7.75
N ALA A 71 8.78 -4.76 8.16
CA ALA A 71 9.19 -3.65 7.30
C ALA A 71 9.81 -4.18 5.99
N GLY A 72 9.30 -3.69 4.85
CA GLY A 72 9.81 -4.08 3.53
C GLY A 72 9.16 -5.34 2.95
N ASP A 73 8.24 -5.98 3.67
CA ASP A 73 7.43 -7.06 3.10
C ASP A 73 6.60 -6.55 1.93
N ALA A 74 6.71 -7.21 0.79
CA ALA A 74 6.06 -6.83 -0.45
C ALA A 74 5.14 -7.92 -0.97
N ARG A 75 3.93 -7.54 -1.39
CA ARG A 75 2.91 -8.46 -1.93
C ARG A 75 2.24 -7.88 -3.16
N TYR A 76 1.99 -8.73 -4.15
CA TYR A 76 1.19 -8.37 -5.32
C TYR A 76 -0.28 -8.68 -5.08
N ILE A 77 -1.17 -7.73 -5.36
CA ILE A 77 -2.63 -7.88 -5.28
C ILE A 77 -3.17 -8.07 -6.69
N LYS A 78 -3.63 -9.29 -6.99
CA LYS A 78 -4.01 -9.68 -8.36
C LYS A 78 -5.17 -8.86 -8.90
N ASN A 79 -6.21 -8.63 -8.12
CA ASN A 79 -7.42 -7.95 -8.59
C ASN A 79 -7.20 -6.44 -8.83
N LEU A 80 -6.15 -5.88 -8.24
CA LEU A 80 -5.74 -4.48 -8.44
C LEU A 80 -4.62 -4.33 -9.46
N GLY A 81 -3.91 -5.42 -9.78
CA GLY A 81 -2.74 -5.36 -10.66
C GLY A 81 -1.57 -4.56 -10.08
N MET A 82 -1.46 -4.48 -8.74
CA MET A 82 -0.52 -3.60 -8.05
C MET A 82 0.24 -4.34 -6.97
N ALA A 83 1.49 -3.93 -6.75
CA ALA A 83 2.28 -4.37 -5.61
C ALA A 83 2.16 -3.38 -4.44
N PHE A 84 2.21 -3.91 -3.22
CA PHE A 84 2.16 -3.16 -1.98
C PHE A 84 3.34 -3.55 -1.11
N VAL A 85 3.87 -2.58 -0.37
CA VAL A 85 4.89 -2.79 0.65
C VAL A 85 4.35 -2.43 2.02
N TYR A 86 4.69 -3.21 3.05
CA TYR A 86 4.34 -2.90 4.43
C TYR A 86 5.28 -1.83 4.99
N ASN A 87 4.67 -0.77 5.49
CA ASN A 87 5.33 0.33 6.16
C ASN A 87 4.98 0.31 7.66
N THR A 88 5.97 -0.01 8.48
CA THR A 88 5.84 -0.07 9.94
C THR A 88 5.56 1.30 10.59
N GLY A 89 5.94 2.40 9.93
CA GLY A 89 5.74 3.76 10.44
C GLY A 89 4.26 4.14 10.53
N ILE A 90 3.43 3.61 9.63
CA ILE A 90 1.98 3.79 9.62
C ILE A 90 1.21 2.51 9.94
N ARG A 91 1.92 1.39 10.17
CA ARG A 91 1.36 0.04 10.30
C ARG A 91 0.37 -0.27 9.18
N GLY A 92 0.83 -0.10 7.94
CA GLY A 92 -0.04 -0.12 6.77
C GLY A 92 0.68 -0.50 5.50
N TRP A 93 -0.11 -0.78 4.48
CA TRP A 93 0.35 -1.21 3.15
C TRP A 93 0.24 -0.07 2.17
N VAL A 94 1.34 0.24 1.49
CA VAL A 94 1.41 1.34 0.52
C VAL A 94 1.74 0.76 -0.85
N ALA A 95 0.99 1.16 -1.87
CA ALA A 95 1.24 0.74 -3.24
C ALA A 95 2.62 1.22 -3.74
N LEU A 96 3.36 0.29 -4.35
CA LEU A 96 4.62 0.55 -5.02
C LEU A 96 4.33 1.22 -6.38
N THR A 97 4.81 2.45 -6.54
CA THR A 97 4.61 3.29 -7.72
C THR A 97 5.81 3.34 -8.66
N ASP A 98 6.98 2.95 -8.18
CA ASP A 98 8.21 2.82 -8.98
C ASP A 98 8.84 1.46 -8.67
N TYR A 99 8.95 0.62 -9.70
CA TYR A 99 9.80 -0.56 -9.72
C TYR A 99 11.21 -0.11 -10.09
N ALA A 100 12.19 -0.38 -9.24
CA ALA A 100 13.61 -0.35 -9.62
C ALA A 100 14.14 -1.77 -9.69
#